data_AF-A0A2N9NFQ2-F1
#
_entry.id   AF-A0A2N9NFQ2-F1
#
_cell.length_a   1.000
_cell.length_b   1.000
_cell.length_c   1.000
_cell.angle_alpha   90.00
_cell.angle_beta   90.00
_cell.angle_gamma   90.00
#
_symmetry.space_group_name_H-M   'P 1'
#
loop_
_entity.id
_entity.type
_entity.pdbx_description
1 polymer ?
#
loop_
_entity_poly.entity_id
_entity_poly.type
_entity_poly.pdbx_seq_one_letter_code
_entity_poly.pdbx_strand_id
1 'polypeptide(L)'
;MTLEFSDLDTLKDAAIKKFDDSVAQLAGDEPLDREVAQLQAELEQIYRMVVLLQKNETSMERVAEIWEKMVMICDEFARRLSALPAKQPACRASYDRILDLRNAAEERQRIHSRA
;
A
#
# COMPACT_ATOMS: atom_id res chain seq x y z
N MET A 1 -10.77 19.09 -5.04
CA MET A 1 -10.80 18.18 -3.88
C MET A 1 -9.46 18.29 -3.20
N THR A 2 -9.44 18.79 -1.98
CA THR A 2 -8.25 18.73 -1.12
C THR A 2 -8.13 17.28 -0.67
N LEU A 3 -6.95 16.67 -0.87
CA LEU A 3 -6.71 15.34 -0.34
C LEU A 3 -6.36 15.48 1.13
N GLU A 4 -7.03 14.73 1.99
CA GLU A 4 -6.80 14.77 3.43
C GLU A 4 -6.06 13.52 3.90
N PHE A 5 -5.33 13.63 5.01
CA PHE A 5 -4.59 12.51 5.60
C PHE A 5 -5.51 11.33 5.97
N SER A 6 -6.76 11.60 6.33
CA SER A 6 -7.80 10.59 6.60
C SER A 6 -8.25 9.82 5.36
N ASP A 7 -8.09 10.41 4.17
CA ASP A 7 -8.49 9.75 2.92
C ASP A 7 -7.62 8.52 2.65
N LEU A 8 -6.37 8.52 3.12
CA LEU A 8 -5.46 7.37 3.02
C LEU A 8 -6.01 6.13 3.72
N ASP A 9 -6.66 6.28 4.89
CA ASP A 9 -7.26 5.15 5.59
C ASP A 9 -8.45 4.60 4.83
N THR A 10 -9.32 5.50 4.35
CA THR A 10 -10.50 5.13 3.56
C THR A 10 -10.10 4.37 2.29
N LEU A 11 -9.05 4.82 1.60
CA LEU A 11 -8.54 4.16 0.39
C LEU A 11 -7.92 2.81 0.69
N LYS A 12 -7.10 2.74 1.75
CA LYS A 12 -6.51 1.48 2.23
C LYS A 12 -7.60 0.46 2.56
N ASP A 13 -8.58 0.85 3.38
CA ASP A 13 -9.68 -0.03 3.81
C ASP A 13 -10.54 -0.47 2.62
N ALA A 14 -10.84 0.44 1.68
CA ALA A 14 -11.58 0.11 0.46
C ALA A 14 -10.83 -0.87 -0.44
N ALA A 15 -9.52 -0.66 -0.64
CA ALA A 15 -8.68 -1.53 -1.46
C ALA A 15 -8.56 -2.94 -0.85
N ILE A 16 -8.33 -3.03 0.45
CA ILE A 16 -8.25 -4.32 1.16
C ILE A 16 -9.59 -5.04 1.09
N LYS A 17 -10.69 -4.35 1.40
CA LYS A 17 -12.02 -4.96 1.35
C LYS A 17 -12.35 -5.50 -0.04
N LYS A 18 -12.08 -4.72 -1.09
CA LYS A 18 -12.29 -5.14 -2.48
C LYS A 18 -11.45 -6.37 -2.83
N PHE A 19 -10.21 -6.43 -2.37
CA PHE A 19 -9.33 -7.57 -2.57
C PHE A 19 -9.85 -8.81 -1.82
N ASP A 20 -10.18 -8.69 -0.54
CA ASP A 20 -10.73 -9.77 0.27
C ASP A 20 -12.04 -10.32 -0.34
N ASP A 21 -12.95 -9.43 -0.75
CA ASP A 21 -14.22 -9.79 -1.38
C ASP A 21 -13.98 -10.52 -2.71
N SER A 22 -12.98 -10.10 -3.49
CA SER A 22 -12.64 -10.73 -4.77
C SER A 22 -12.00 -12.11 -4.56
N VAL A 23 -11.05 -12.22 -3.63
CA VAL A 23 -10.41 -13.50 -3.28
C VAL A 23 -11.41 -14.50 -2.70
N ALA A 24 -12.37 -14.04 -1.89
CA ALA A 24 -13.42 -14.89 -1.32
C ALA A 24 -14.43 -15.41 -2.38
N GLN A 25 -14.56 -14.73 -3.51
CA GLN A 25 -15.42 -15.15 -4.62
C GLN A 25 -14.75 -16.15 -5.56
N LEU A 26 -13.43 -16.28 -5.52
CA LEU A 26 -12.70 -17.24 -6.34
C LEU A 26 -12.96 -18.67 -5.87
N ALA A 27 -13.18 -19.57 -6.83
CA ALA A 27 -13.48 -20.97 -6.56
C ALA A 27 -12.24 -21.84 -6.79
N GLY A 28 -11.77 -22.53 -5.74
CA GLY A 28 -10.69 -23.51 -5.87
C GLY A 28 -9.34 -22.89 -6.23
N ASP A 29 -8.69 -23.42 -7.28
CA ASP A 29 -7.33 -23.02 -7.73
C ASP A 29 -7.34 -21.94 -8.82
N GLU A 30 -8.36 -21.06 -8.83
CA GLU A 30 -8.41 -19.96 -9.80
C GLU A 30 -7.18 -19.03 -9.70
N PRO A 31 -6.66 -18.53 -10.83
CA PRO A 31 -5.49 -17.66 -10.84
C PRO A 31 -5.80 -16.33 -10.15
N LEU A 32 -4.90 -15.92 -9.25
CA LEU A 32 -5.03 -14.69 -8.45
C LEU A 32 -4.32 -13.48 -9.09
N ASP A 33 -3.74 -13.67 -10.29
CA ASP A 33 -2.89 -12.66 -10.94
C ASP A 33 -3.61 -11.31 -11.09
N ARG A 34 -4.92 -11.34 -11.38
CA ARG A 34 -5.72 -10.13 -11.58
C ARG A 34 -5.96 -9.40 -10.28
N GLU A 35 -6.33 -10.11 -9.23
CA GLU A 35 -6.64 -9.58 -7.91
C GLU A 35 -5.39 -8.99 -7.26
N VAL A 36 -4.26 -9.69 -7.42
CA VAL A 36 -2.94 -9.24 -6.98
C VAL A 36 -2.49 -8.00 -7.76
N ALA A 37 -2.63 -7.99 -9.09
CA ALA A 37 -2.29 -6.82 -9.91
C ALA A 37 -3.17 -5.61 -9.57
N GLN A 38 -4.46 -5.82 -9.31
CA GLN A 38 -5.35 -4.76 -8.87
C GLN A 38 -4.91 -4.21 -7.51
N LEU A 39 -4.64 -5.06 -6.53
CA LEU A 39 -4.19 -4.64 -5.21
C LEU A 39 -2.90 -3.82 -5.30
N GLN A 40 -1.94 -4.24 -6.13
CA GLN A 40 -0.72 -3.48 -6.38
C GLN A 40 -1.01 -2.11 -7.01
N ALA A 41 -1.91 -2.04 -8.00
CA ALA A 41 -2.26 -0.77 -8.65
C ALA A 41 -2.90 0.23 -7.67
N GLU A 42 -3.77 -0.24 -6.78
CA GLU A 42 -4.36 0.59 -5.71
C GLU A 42 -3.27 1.11 -4.76
N LEU A 43 -2.30 0.27 -4.37
CA LEU A 43 -1.17 0.71 -3.54
C LEU A 43 -0.32 1.79 -4.23
N GLU A 44 -0.01 1.61 -5.51
CA GLU A 44 0.74 2.62 -6.28
C GLU A 44 -0.04 3.94 -6.41
N GLN A 45 -1.37 3.89 -6.48
CA GLN A 45 -2.21 5.07 -6.43
C GLN A 45 -2.14 5.76 -5.08
N ILE A 46 -2.25 5.01 -3.98
CA ILE A 46 -2.10 5.54 -2.61
C ILE A 46 -0.71 6.17 -2.44
N TYR A 47 0.35 5.54 -2.92
CA TYR A 47 1.71 6.10 -2.88
C TYR A 47 1.82 7.43 -3.62
N ARG A 48 1.22 7.55 -4.81
CA ARG A 48 1.16 8.83 -5.54
C ARG A 48 0.45 9.91 -4.74
N MET A 49 -0.62 9.56 -4.04
CA MET A 49 -1.38 10.47 -3.19
C MET A 49 -0.59 10.91 -1.96
N VAL A 50 0.14 10.00 -1.32
CA VAL A 50 1.09 10.29 -0.23
C VAL A 50 2.15 11.30 -0.67
N VAL A 51 2.73 11.12 -1.87
CA VAL A 51 3.70 12.08 -2.44
C VAL A 51 3.07 13.46 -2.61
N LEU A 52 1.80 13.55 -3.02
CA LEU A 52 1.10 14.83 -3.17
C LEU A 52 0.79 15.48 -1.82
N LEU A 53 0.33 14.70 -0.83
CA LEU A 53 0.12 15.18 0.55
C LEU A 53 1.41 15.75 1.13
N GLN A 54 2.50 14.99 1.02
CA GLN A 54 3.82 15.39 1.51
C GLN A 54 4.29 16.71 0.89
N LYS A 55 4.07 16.91 -0.41
CA LYS A 55 4.48 18.14 -1.11
C LYS A 55 3.70 19.37 -0.66
N ASN A 56 2.47 19.19 -0.19
CA ASN A 56 1.62 20.27 0.29
C ASN A 56 1.82 20.56 1.79
N GLU A 57 2.55 19.69 2.50
CA GLU A 57 2.82 19.83 3.92
C GLU A 57 4.18 20.52 4.16
N THR A 58 4.20 21.46 5.10
CA THR A 58 5.37 22.27 5.45
C THR A 58 6.00 21.84 6.76
N SER A 59 5.25 21.16 7.63
CA SER A 59 5.77 20.57 8.86
C SER A 59 6.54 19.28 8.57
N MET A 60 7.81 19.25 8.97
CA MET A 60 8.65 18.04 8.86
C MET A 60 8.10 16.87 9.69
N GLU A 61 7.52 17.16 10.86
CA GLU A 61 6.87 16.16 11.72
C GLU A 61 5.69 15.51 10.99
N ARG A 62 4.81 16.31 10.39
CA ARG A 62 3.67 15.78 9.63
C ARG A 62 4.09 15.05 8.37
N VAL A 63 5.17 15.48 7.71
CA VAL A 63 5.75 14.73 6.59
C VAL A 63 6.23 13.35 7.04
N ALA A 64 6.85 13.26 8.22
CA ALA A 64 7.26 11.97 8.79
C ALA A 64 6.04 11.08 9.09
N GLU A 65 4.96 11.62 9.66
CA GLU A 65 3.69 10.91 9.89
C GLU A 65 3.05 10.40 8.58
N ILE A 66 3.10 11.21 7.51
CA ILE A 66 2.65 10.84 6.16
C ILE A 66 3.41 9.64 5.63
N TRP A 67 4.74 9.62 5.76
CA TRP A 67 5.56 8.50 5.34
C TRP A 67 5.40 7.27 6.22
N GLU A 68 5.27 7.44 7.53
CA GLU A 68 4.96 6.36 8.47
C GLU A 68 3.66 5.65 8.09
N LYS A 69 2.62 6.43 7.78
CA LYS A 69 1.35 5.88 7.33
C LYS A 69 1.47 5.08 6.04
N MET A 70 2.29 5.54 5.09
CA MET A 70 2.57 4.77 3.88
C MET A 70 3.26 3.44 4.18
N VAL A 71 4.21 3.41 5.12
CA VAL A 71 4.87 2.16 5.57
C VAL A 71 3.83 1.20 6.16
N MET A 72 2.96 1.68 7.05
CA MET A 72 1.89 0.86 7.65
C MET A 72 0.92 0.30 6.59
N ILE A 73 0.57 1.09 5.57
CA ILE A 73 -0.28 0.65 4.46
C ILE A 73 0.42 -0.46 3.65
N CYS A 74 1.71 -0.29 3.32
CA CYS A 74 2.49 -1.32 2.66
C CYS A 74 2.54 -2.62 3.48
N ASP A 75 2.74 -2.51 4.80
CA ASP A 75 2.82 -3.66 5.70
C ASP A 75 1.50 -4.45 5.74
N GLU A 76 0.36 -3.76 5.72
CA GLU A 76 -0.95 -4.40 5.63
C GLU A 76 -1.13 -5.15 4.31
N PHE A 77 -0.81 -4.51 3.18
CA PHE A 77 -0.94 -5.12 1.85
C PHE A 77 -0.02 -6.34 1.70
N ALA A 78 1.24 -6.22 2.14
CA ALA A 78 2.20 -7.31 2.17
C ALA A 78 1.69 -8.49 3.02
N ARG A 79 1.09 -8.21 4.18
CA ARG A 79 0.51 -9.24 5.04
C ARG A 79 -0.60 -10.01 4.34
N ARG A 80 -1.52 -9.32 3.65
CA ARG A 80 -2.62 -9.95 2.90
C ARG A 80 -2.09 -10.86 1.79
N LEU A 81 -1.11 -10.41 1.01
CA LEU A 81 -0.50 -11.24 -0.03
C LEU A 81 0.25 -12.43 0.55
N SER A 82 0.94 -12.27 1.68
CA SER A 82 1.67 -13.37 2.33
C SER A 82 0.74 -14.43 2.93
N ALA A 83 -0.50 -14.06 3.24
CA ALA A 83 -1.52 -14.97 3.77
C ALA A 83 -2.20 -15.80 2.67
N LEU A 84 -2.03 -15.45 1.39
CA LEU A 84 -2.59 -16.24 0.30
C LEU A 84 -1.88 -17.61 0.21
N PRO A 85 -2.63 -18.70 0.06
CA PRO A 85 -2.08 -20.06 0.11
C PRO A 85 -1.20 -20.49 -1.08
N ALA A 86 -0.86 -19.59 -2.01
CA ALA A 86 -0.20 -19.99 -3.25
C ALA A 86 1.11 -19.23 -3.55
N LYS A 87 2.17 -20.00 -3.80
CA LYS A 87 3.49 -19.58 -4.30
C LYS A 87 3.45 -19.20 -5.79
N GLN A 88 2.40 -18.48 -6.22
CA GLN A 88 2.28 -18.03 -7.60
C GLN A 88 3.33 -16.95 -7.88
N PRO A 89 4.02 -16.99 -9.04
CA PRO A 89 5.04 -16.00 -9.39
C PRO A 89 4.54 -14.55 -9.32
N ALA A 90 3.27 -14.29 -9.65
CA ALA A 90 2.67 -12.96 -9.55
C ALA A 90 2.56 -12.46 -8.10
N CYS A 91 2.14 -13.31 -7.16
CA CYS A 91 2.15 -12.96 -5.73
C CYS A 91 3.54 -12.53 -5.27
N ARG A 92 4.59 -13.25 -5.72
CA ARG A 92 5.98 -12.92 -5.39
C ARG A 92 6.41 -11.59 -5.99
N ALA A 93 6.18 -11.39 -7.29
CA ALA A 93 6.57 -10.16 -7.98
C ALA A 93 5.88 -8.92 -7.38
N SER A 94 4.59 -9.03 -7.08
CA SER A 94 3.85 -7.95 -6.44
C SER A 94 4.27 -7.75 -4.98
N TYR A 95 4.58 -8.81 -4.24
CA TYR A 95 5.12 -8.70 -2.90
C TYR A 95 6.47 -7.97 -2.87
N ASP A 96 7.40 -8.34 -3.76
CA ASP A 96 8.69 -7.67 -3.91
C ASP A 96 8.49 -6.18 -4.24
N ARG A 97 7.53 -5.85 -5.12
CA ARG A 97 7.19 -4.47 -5.47
C ARG A 97 6.65 -3.67 -4.28
N ILE A 98 5.84 -4.28 -3.42
CA ILE A 98 5.32 -3.66 -2.20
C ILE A 98 6.46 -3.38 -1.22
N LEU A 99 7.41 -4.32 -1.09
CA LEU A 99 8.60 -4.12 -0.25
C LEU A 99 9.48 -2.98 -0.76
N ASP A 100 9.65 -2.84 -2.08
CA ASP A 100 10.38 -1.69 -2.65
C ASP A 100 9.73 -0.35 -2.26
N LEU A 101 8.40 -0.27 -2.36
CA LEU A 101 7.65 0.94 -1.98
C LEU A 101 7.72 1.21 -0.48
N ARG A 102 7.61 0.16 0.34
CA ARG A 102 7.79 0.23 1.80
C ARG A 102 9.16 0.78 2.16
N ASN A 103 10.23 0.23 1.58
CA ASN A 103 11.60 0.63 1.85
C ASN A 103 11.85 2.09 1.43
N ALA A 104 11.30 2.51 0.27
CA ALA A 104 11.36 3.89 -0.17
C ALA A 104 10.61 4.85 0.77
N ALA A 105 9.46 4.44 1.29
CA ALA A 105 8.69 5.22 2.27
C ALA A 105 9.43 5.32 3.62
N GLU A 106 9.98 4.21 4.11
CA GLU A 106 10.74 4.15 5.37
C GLU A 106 11.98 5.03 5.31
N GLU A 107 12.73 5.02 4.20
CA GLU A 107 13.88 5.91 4.06
C GLU A 107 13.47 7.38 4.10
N ARG A 108 12.36 7.74 3.46
CA ARG A 108 11.83 9.10 3.51
C ARG A 108 11.37 9.48 4.92
N GLN A 109 10.70 8.59 5.64
CA GLN A 109 10.33 8.80 7.05
C GLN A 109 11.59 9.07 7.88
N ARG A 110 12.63 8.23 7.75
CA ARG A 110 13.88 8.36 8.50
C ARG A 110 14.56 9.70 8.28
N ILE A 111 14.62 10.18 7.04
CA ILE A 111 15.19 11.48 6.70
C ILE A 111 14.45 12.62 7.43
N HIS A 112 13.12 12.60 7.44
CA HIS A 112 12.32 13.67 8.04
C HIS A 112 12.19 13.55 9.58
N SER A 113 12.34 12.35 10.15
CA SER A 113 12.35 12.13 11.60
C SER A 113 13.67 12.52 12.30
N ARG A 114 14.72 12.77 11.51
CA ARG A 114 16.06 13.17 11.99
C ARG A 114 16.32 14.68 11.86
N ALA A 115 15.39 15.42 11.28
CA ALA A 115 15.47 16.86 11.08
C ALA A 115 14.87 17.60 12.28
#